data_AF-A0A6J7QKQ6-F1
#
_entry.id   AF-A0A6J7QKQ6-F1
#
_cell.length_a   1.000
_cell.length_b   1.000
_cell.length_c   1.000
_cell.angle_alpha   90.00
_cell.angle_beta   90.00
_cell.angle_gamma   90.00
#
_symmetry.space_group_name_H-M   'P 1'
#
loop_
_entity.id
_entity.type
_entity.pdbx_description
1 polymer ?
#
loop_
_entity_poly.entity_id
_entity_poly.type
_entity_poly.pdbx_seq_one_letter_code
_entity_poly.pdbx_strand_id
1 'polypeptide(L)' 'MSAAQCPCCPNTLVSISITISGERRTMRSCSRCGYRGWYAGDSTDRLERIALSGVLDEISDERRANAPRRSDPLSIAGR' A
#
# COMPACT_ATOMS: atom_id res chain seq x y z
N MET A 1 -16.01 11.87 0.38
CA MET A 1 -15.09 10.74 0.65
C MET A 1 -13.71 11.30 0.90
N SER A 2 -13.25 11.31 2.16
CA SER A 2 -11.88 11.72 2.49
C SER A 2 -10.95 10.59 2.10
N ALA A 3 -10.07 10.83 1.14
CA ALA A 3 -9.18 9.80 0.65
C ALA A 3 -8.09 9.50 1.71
N ALA A 4 -7.86 8.21 1.96
CA ALA A 4 -6.97 7.77 3.05
C ALA A 4 -5.53 8.21 2.78
N GLN A 5 -4.83 8.66 3.82
CA GLN A 5 -3.43 9.06 3.70
C GLN A 5 -2.51 7.84 3.73
N CYS A 6 -1.44 7.86 2.94
CA CYS A 6 -0.46 6.79 2.94
C CYS A 6 0.31 6.80 4.29
N PRO A 7 0.48 5.63 4.94
CA PRO A 7 1.23 5.55 6.20
C PRO A 7 2.75 5.74 6.02
N CYS A 8 3.25 5.70 4.79
CA CYS A 8 4.69 5.75 4.49
C CYS A 8 5.14 7.08 3.85
N CYS A 9 4.21 7.90 3.34
CA CYS A 9 4.54 9.14 2.64
C CYS A 9 3.34 10.11 2.66
N PRO A 10 3.51 11.41 2.37
CA PRO A 10 2.41 12.38 2.48
C PRO A 10 1.35 12.25 1.37
N ASN A 11 1.48 11.29 0.45
CA ASN A 11 0.51 11.11 -0.64
C ASN A 11 -0.78 10.45 -0.17
N THR A 12 -1.85 10.79 -0.86
CA THR A 12 -3.15 10.15 -0.73
C THR A 12 -3.17 8.79 -1.43
N LEU A 13 -3.89 7.84 -0.85
CA LEU A 13 -4.07 6.49 -1.41
C LEU A 13 -5.17 6.50 -2.47
N VAL A 14 -4.92 5.79 -3.58
CA VAL A 14 -5.93 5.42 -4.56
C VAL A 14 -6.64 4.17 -4.06
N SER A 15 -7.97 4.15 -4.18
CA SER A 15 -8.79 3.03 -3.72
C SER A 15 -9.55 2.41 -4.88
N ILE A 16 -9.58 1.08 -4.94
CA ILE A 16 -10.47 0.32 -5.82
C ILE A 16 -11.28 -0.65 -4.95
N SER A 17 -12.58 -0.76 -5.20
CA SER A 17 -13.42 -1.76 -4.54
C SER A 17 -13.81 -2.84 -5.55
N ILE A 18 -13.73 -4.09 -5.13
CA ILE A 18 -14.21 -5.26 -5.85
C ILE A 18 -15.17 -6.04 -4.96
N THR A 19 -16.07 -6.81 -5.57
CA THR A 19 -16.97 -7.71 -4.84
C THR A 19 -16.59 -9.15 -5.18
N ILE A 20 -16.27 -9.94 -4.17
CA ILE A 20 -15.92 -11.37 -4.30
C ILE A 20 -16.91 -12.16 -3.45
N SER A 21 -17.65 -13.09 -4.04
CA SER A 21 -18.63 -13.91 -3.31
C SER A 21 -19.67 -13.10 -2.51
N GLY A 22 -20.03 -11.91 -3.00
CA GLY A 22 -20.94 -10.98 -2.31
C GLY A 22 -20.28 -10.08 -1.25
N GLU A 23 -19.00 -10.30 -0.94
CA GLU A 23 -18.25 -9.48 0.01
C GLU A 23 -17.48 -8.36 -0.70
N ARG A 24 -17.65 -7.12 -0.25
CA ARG A 24 -16.90 -5.97 -0.75
C ARG A 24 -15.49 -5.96 -0.14
N ARG A 25 -14.49 -5.96 -1.01
CA ARG A 25 -13.07 -5.81 -0.68
C ARG A 25 -12.54 -4.55 -1.32
N THR A 26 -11.79 -3.75 -0.57
CA THR A 26 -11.18 -2.53 -1.08
C THR A 26 -9.67 -2.64 -1.03
N MET A 27 -9.01 -2.51 -2.18
CA MET A 27 -7.57 -2.31 -2.22
C MET A 27 -7.28 -0.82 -2.11
N ARG A 28 -6.32 -0.45 -1.28
CA ARG A 28 -5.72 0.89 -1.26
C ARG A 28 -4.26 0.80 -1.69
N SER A 29 -3.83 1.68 -2.58
CA SER A 29 -2.45 1.72 -3.05
C SER A 29 -1.88 3.15 -3.11
N CYS A 30 -0.58 3.28 -2.88
CA CYS A 30 0.14 4.53 -3.05
C CYS A 30 0.96 4.47 -4.34
N SER A 31 0.71 5.40 -5.26
CA SER A 31 1.45 5.54 -6.52
C SER A 31 2.91 5.98 -6.34
N ARG A 32 3.28 6.50 -5.15
CA ARG A 32 4.64 7.01 -4.89
C ARG A 32 5.58 6.01 -4.24
N CYS A 33 5.14 5.36 -3.15
CA CYS A 33 6.00 4.45 -2.40
C CYS A 33 5.69 2.97 -2.66
N GLY A 34 4.66 2.67 -3.45
CA GLY A 34 4.25 1.30 -3.76
C GLY A 34 3.51 0.59 -2.63
N TYR A 35 3.16 1.28 -1.54
CA TYR A 35 2.32 0.71 -0.49
C TYR A 35 1.03 0.15 -1.07
N ARG A 36 0.65 -1.06 -0.65
CA ARG A 36 -0.61 -1.73 -0.99
C ARG A 36 -1.22 -2.36 0.26
N GLY A 37 -2.53 -2.46 0.28
CA GLY A 37 -3.26 -3.08 1.38
C GLY A 37 -4.70 -3.38 1.01
N TRP A 38 -5.22 -4.46 1.54
CA TRP A 38 -6.60 -4.88 1.36
C TRP A 38 -7.40 -4.63 2.62
N TYR A 39 -8.68 -4.29 2.41
CA TYR A 39 -9.58 -3.94 3.48
C TYR A 39 -10.96 -4.57 3.28
N ALA A 40 -11.55 -5.04 4.38
CA ALA A 40 -12.92 -5.52 4.47
C ALA A 40 -13.83 -4.43 5.04
N GLY A 41 -15.06 -4.35 4.52
CA GLY A 41 -16.11 -3.50 5.07
C GLY A 41 -17.04 -2.95 3.98
N ASP A 42 -18.28 -2.68 4.38
CA ASP A 42 -19.32 -2.10 3.52
C ASP A 42 -19.20 -0.57 3.39
N SER A 43 -18.51 0.07 4.33
CA SER A 43 -18.45 1.52 4.50
C SER A 43 -17.02 2.05 4.47
N THR A 44 -16.81 3.17 3.74
CA THR A 44 -15.48 3.80 3.52
C THR A 44 -14.74 4.16 4.81
N ASP A 45 -15.47 4.40 5.90
CA ASP A 45 -14.97 4.88 7.19
C ASP A 45 -14.60 3.77 8.20
N ARG A 46 -15.09 2.54 7.99
CA ARG A 46 -14.75 1.37 8.84
C ARG A 46 -14.28 0.23 7.96
N LEU A 47 -13.04 0.38 7.49
CA LEU A 47 -12.35 -0.61 6.69
C LEU A 47 -11.28 -1.30 7.54
N GLU A 48 -11.45 -2.58 7.81
CA GLU A 48 -10.47 -3.40 8.54
C GLU A 48 -9.44 -3.94 7.57
N ARG A 49 -8.15 -3.76 7.88
CA ARG A 49 -7.07 -4.32 7.05
C ARG A 49 -7.14 -5.85 7.14
N ILE A 50 -7.18 -6.50 5.98
CA ILE A 50 -7.17 -7.96 5.87
C ILE A 50 -5.94 -8.40 5.07
N ALA A 51 -5.43 -9.58 5.39
CA ALA A 51 -4.59 -10.33 4.48
C ALA A 51 -5.51 -11.07 3.49
N LEU A 52 -5.20 -11.00 2.20
CA LEU A 52 -5.80 -11.94 1.25
C LEU A 52 -4.89 -13.17 1.20
N SER A 53 -5.50 -14.36 1.25
CA SER A 53 -4.77 -15.62 1.12
C SER A 53 -4.92 -16.19 -0.29
N GLY A 54 -4.02 -17.12 -0.66
CA GLY A 54 -4.05 -17.82 -1.94
C GLY A 54 -3.57 -16.95 -3.12
N VAL A 55 -4.23 -17.02 -4.28
CA VAL A 55 -3.79 -16.34 -5.52
C VAL A 55 -3.74 -14.81 -5.41
N LEU A 56 -4.45 -14.24 -4.42
CA LEU A 56 -4.50 -12.81 -4.17
C LEU A 56 -3.38 -12.33 -3.21
N ASP A 57 -2.63 -13.25 -2.61
CA ASP A 57 -1.44 -12.95 -1.79
C ASP A 57 -0.35 -12.27 -2.65
N GLU A 58 -0.17 -12.73 -3.89
CA GLU A 58 0.77 -12.15 -4.86
C GLU A 58 0.47 -10.68 -5.22
N ILE A 59 -0.80 -10.25 -5.06
CA ILE A 59 -1.23 -8.87 -5.32
C ILE A 59 -0.96 -7.97 -4.09
N SER A 60 -0.81 -8.58 -2.92
CA SER A 60 -0.67 -7.88 -1.63
C SER A 60 0.74 -7.32 -1.40
N ASP A 61 1.67 -7.49 -2.35
CA ASP A 61 3.11 -7.11 -2.31
C ASP A 61 3.39 -5.95 -1.34
N GLU A 62 3.65 -6.33 -0.09
CA GLU A 62 4.05 -5.43 0.96
C GLU A 62 5.51 -5.08 0.70
N ARG A 63 5.78 -4.07 -0.13
CA ARG A 63 7.14 -3.50 -0.22
C ARG A 63 7.49 -2.74 1.06
N ARG A 64 7.72 -3.48 2.14
CA ARG A 64 8.53 -3.07 3.28
C ARG A 64 10.03 -3.36 3.04
N ALA A 65 10.42 -3.93 1.89
CA ALA A 65 11.80 -4.36 1.63
C ALA A 65 12.62 -3.46 0.67
N ASN A 66 12.10 -2.33 0.19
CA ASN A 66 12.87 -1.50 -0.76
C ASN A 66 12.68 0.01 -0.54
N ALA A 67 12.85 0.47 0.70
CA ALA A 67 13.31 1.83 0.88
C ALA A 67 14.67 1.93 0.14
N PRO A 68 14.87 2.91 -0.77
CA PRO A 68 16.19 3.10 -1.36
C PRO A 68 17.17 3.26 -0.20
N ARG A 69 18.13 2.34 -0.08
CA ARG A 69 19.32 2.60 0.71
C ARG A 69 19.91 3.85 0.11
N ARG A 70 19.77 4.96 0.86
CA ARG A 70 20.43 6.23 0.59
C ARG A 70 21.88 5.87 0.31
N SER A 71 22.28 5.95 -0.96
CA SER A 71 23.64 5.65 -1.38
C SER A 71 24.54 6.51 -0.51
N ASP A 72 25.47 5.87 0.20
CA ASP A 72 26.57 6.52 0.88
C ASP A 72 27.12 7.66 0.00
N PRO A 73 27.28 8.90 0.49
CA PRO A 73 28.08 9.86 -0.22
C PRO A 73 29.49 9.28 -0.29
N LEU A 74 29.92 8.94 -1.51
CA LEU A 74 31.29 8.55 -1.81
C LEU A 74 32.21 9.67 -1.30
N SER A 75 32.91 9.42 -0.20
CA SER A 75 34.06 10.22 0.22
C SER A 75 35.14 10.12 -0.85
N ILE A 76 35.11 11.03 -1.81
CA ILE A 76 36.27 11.27 -2.69
C ILE A 76 37.19 12.21 -1.92
N ALA A 77 37.99 11.62 -1.03
CA ALA A 77 39.24 12.22 -0.60
C ALA A 77 40.24 12.03 -1.75
N GLY A 78 40.67 13.14 -2.37
CA GLY A 78 41.58 13.09 -3.50
C GLY A 78 42.03 14.47 -3.95
N ARG A 79 42.89 15.11 -3.15
CA ARG A 79 44.17 15.72 -3.54
C ARG A 79 44.77 16.49 -2.37
#